data_AF-A0A0R1KD94-F1
#
_entry.id   AF-A0A0R1KD94-F1
#
_cell.length_a   1.000
_cell.length_b   1.000
_cell.length_c   1.000
_cell.angle_alpha   90.00
_cell.angle_beta   90.00
_cell.angle_gamma   90.00
#
_symmetry.space_group_name_H-M   'P 1'
#
loop_
_entity.id
_entity.type
_entity.pdbx_description
1 polymer ?
#
loop_
_entity_poly.entity_id
_entity_poly.type
_entity_poly.pdbx_seq_one_letter_code
_entity_poly.pdbx_strand_id
1 'polypeptide(L)'
;MSEQILKDLPMVQVEYKDNNTTATLTFLDAYAGEIREINLHQGAYDNDSHQYNPSDEQAAKVEKIAQDEFGVSFDKLDTKINAKHDVYVYDKFCSLYHIDQVAKFDKDDEGTIFDTKIENITDNGKMILIRYNYENELHQTKYNYSKYFEDLNKYIPNPNLKTKKLEKFEDTLGKPFSKADELIGQPIQVEIKMAFGKFPYGEIKKIKKAKK
;
A
#
# COMPACT_ATOMS: atom_id res chain seq x y z
N MET A 1 11.41 9.55 -4.14
CA MET A 1 10.96 9.85 -2.76
C MET A 1 12.05 9.55 -1.73
N SER A 2 12.14 10.31 -0.63
CA SER A 2 13.17 10.09 0.40
C SER A 2 12.64 9.30 1.60
N GLU A 3 13.41 8.29 2.03
CA GLU A 3 13.17 7.54 3.27
C GLU A 3 14.37 7.78 4.19
N GLN A 4 14.08 8.14 5.44
CA GLN A 4 15.09 8.25 6.49
C GLN A 4 14.61 7.48 7.72
N ILE A 5 15.52 6.73 8.36
CA ILE A 5 15.23 6.06 9.62
C ILE A 5 15.89 6.83 10.75
N LEU A 6 15.09 7.38 11.65
CA LEU A 6 15.55 8.03 12.88
C LEU A 6 15.49 7.00 14.02
N LYS A 7 16.62 6.77 14.68
CA LYS A 7 16.77 5.68 15.66
C LYS A 7 16.41 6.13 17.07
N ASP A 8 15.80 5.22 17.83
CA ASP A 8 15.61 5.36 19.28
C ASP A 8 14.92 6.66 19.75
N LEU A 9 13.99 7.20 18.96
CA LEU A 9 13.27 8.41 19.34
C LEU A 9 12.30 8.13 20.50
N PRO A 10 12.29 8.93 21.58
CA PRO A 10 11.34 8.78 22.66
C PRO A 10 9.96 9.29 22.26
N MET A 11 8.92 8.50 22.51
CA MET A 11 7.53 8.95 22.42
C MET A 11 7.22 9.89 23.59
N VAL A 12 6.81 11.12 23.31
CA VAL A 12 6.57 12.16 24.31
C VAL A 12 5.09 12.44 24.55
N GLN A 13 4.22 12.07 23.61
CA GLN A 13 2.79 12.31 23.71
C GLN A 13 1.98 11.28 22.91
N VAL A 14 0.80 10.94 23.43
CA VAL A 14 -0.25 10.20 22.72
C VAL A 14 -1.54 11.00 22.79
N GLU A 15 -2.16 11.28 21.66
CA GLU A 15 -3.48 11.91 21.57
C GLU A 15 -4.48 10.99 20.91
N TYR A 16 -5.63 10.75 21.54
CA TYR A 16 -6.74 10.02 20.92
C TYR A 16 -7.76 11.00 20.32
N LYS A 17 -8.16 10.74 19.07
CA LYS A 17 -9.11 11.53 18.28
C LYS A 17 -10.21 10.63 17.74
N ASP A 18 -11.25 11.25 17.16
CA ASP A 18 -12.34 10.56 16.48
C ASP A 18 -13.02 9.49 17.36
N ASN A 19 -13.48 9.88 18.56
CA ASN A 19 -14.04 8.98 19.56
C ASN A 19 -13.12 7.79 19.91
N ASN A 20 -11.83 8.07 20.07
CA ASN A 20 -10.78 7.08 20.37
C ASN A 20 -10.59 6.01 19.29
N THR A 21 -10.85 6.33 18.02
CA THR A 21 -10.56 5.42 16.89
C THR A 21 -9.28 5.78 16.14
N THR A 22 -8.71 6.95 16.44
CA THR A 22 -7.42 7.41 15.92
C THR A 22 -6.50 7.73 17.11
N ALA A 23 -5.25 7.25 17.07
CA ALA A 23 -4.20 7.67 18.00
C ALA A 23 -3.06 8.36 17.23
N THR A 24 -2.69 9.56 17.65
CA THR A 24 -1.50 10.29 17.18
C THR A 24 -0.38 10.09 18.20
N LEU A 25 0.68 9.39 17.80
CA LEU A 25 1.89 9.19 18.59
C LEU A 25 2.92 10.23 18.20
N THR A 26 3.42 11.00 19.17
CA THR A 26 4.41 12.05 18.93
C THR A 26 5.76 11.63 19.49
N PHE A 27 6.78 11.62 18.64
CA PHE A 27 8.16 11.30 18.96
C PHE A 27 9.04 12.54 18.88
N LEU A 28 9.95 12.72 19.84
CA LEU A 28 10.84 13.87 19.89
C LEU A 28 12.18 13.54 19.21
N ASP A 29 12.48 14.23 18.11
CA ASP A 29 13.82 14.29 17.53
C ASP A 29 14.58 15.45 18.17
N ALA A 30 15.20 15.16 19.32
CA ALA A 30 15.90 16.17 20.11
C ALA A 30 17.13 16.76 19.39
N TYR A 31 17.71 16.02 18.43
CA TYR A 31 18.86 16.50 17.67
C TYR A 31 18.46 17.56 16.66
N ALA A 32 17.36 17.34 15.93
CA ALA A 32 16.81 18.33 15.00
C ALA A 32 15.99 19.42 15.70
N GLY A 33 15.52 19.18 16.94
CA GLY A 33 14.56 20.06 17.61
C GLY A 33 13.16 19.96 17.01
N GLU A 34 12.82 18.81 16.44
CA GLU A 34 11.59 18.56 15.69
C GLU A 34 10.77 17.44 16.34
N ILE A 35 9.49 17.34 15.98
CA ILE A 35 8.63 16.21 16.34
C ILE A 35 8.31 15.37 15.10
N ARG A 36 8.06 14.07 15.33
CA ARG A 36 7.56 13.13 14.33
C ARG A 36 6.23 12.57 14.80
N GLU A 37 5.20 12.72 13.98
CA GLU A 37 3.85 12.25 14.29
C GLU A 37 3.53 11.00 13.48
N ILE A 38 3.04 9.97 14.18
CA ILE A 38 2.58 8.72 13.58
C ILE A 38 1.10 8.55 13.94
N ASN A 39 0.25 8.39 12.93
CA ASN A 39 -1.18 8.22 13.13
C ASN A 39 -1.58 6.75 12.94
N LEU A 40 -2.24 6.18 13.95
CA LEU A 40 -2.83 4.85 13.93
C LEU A 40 -4.36 4.99 13.88
N HIS A 41 -4.96 4.63 12.75
CA HIS A 41 -6.40 4.69 12.55
C HIS A 41 -6.99 3.28 12.55
N GLN A 42 -7.92 3.00 13.47
CA GLN A 42 -8.67 1.74 13.50
C GLN A 42 -9.74 1.67 12.39
N GLY A 43 -10.13 2.81 11.82
CA GLY A 43 -11.03 2.88 10.66
C GLY A 43 -10.29 2.81 9.33
N ALA A 44 -10.99 2.37 8.27
CA ALA A 44 -10.51 2.45 6.90
C ALA A 44 -10.91 3.79 6.29
N TYR A 45 -9.96 4.49 5.67
CA TYR A 45 -10.25 5.75 4.99
C TYR A 45 -11.12 5.52 3.76
N ASP A 46 -12.24 6.24 3.69
CA ASP A 46 -13.17 6.25 2.57
C ASP A 46 -12.89 7.49 1.70
N ASN A 47 -12.51 7.25 0.45
CA ASN A 47 -12.17 8.33 -0.48
C ASN A 47 -13.39 9.13 -0.94
N ASP A 48 -14.61 8.60 -0.82
CA ASP A 48 -15.82 9.27 -1.27
C ASP A 48 -16.40 10.17 -0.16
N SER A 49 -16.42 9.68 1.09
CA SER A 49 -16.88 10.45 2.24
C SER A 49 -15.79 11.30 2.89
N HIS A 50 -14.51 11.05 2.57
CA HIS A 50 -13.34 11.66 3.20
C HIS A 50 -13.31 11.43 4.72
N GLN A 51 -13.85 10.29 5.18
CA GLN A 51 -13.93 9.92 6.59
C GLN A 51 -13.39 8.50 6.80
N TYR A 52 -12.99 8.22 8.05
CA TYR A 52 -12.60 6.87 8.46
C TYR A 52 -13.84 6.09 8.89
N ASN A 53 -14.18 5.05 8.12
CA ASN A 53 -15.30 4.16 8.44
C ASN A 53 -14.82 3.00 9.31
N PRO A 54 -15.64 2.49 10.25
CA PRO A 54 -15.30 1.32 11.06
C PRO A 54 -14.87 0.13 10.19
N SER A 55 -13.75 -0.49 10.52
CA SER A 55 -13.20 -1.63 9.78
C SER A 55 -12.53 -2.61 10.72
N ASP A 56 -13.14 -3.77 10.93
CA ASP A 56 -12.59 -4.82 11.81
C ASP A 56 -11.18 -5.25 11.37
N GLU A 57 -10.93 -5.29 10.05
CA GLU A 57 -9.63 -5.65 9.49
C GLU A 57 -8.56 -4.61 9.88
N GLN A 58 -8.90 -3.33 9.82
CA GLN A 58 -7.98 -2.25 10.14
C GLN A 58 -7.80 -2.09 11.66
N ALA A 59 -8.87 -2.23 12.43
CA ALA A 59 -8.82 -2.25 13.89
C ALA A 59 -7.92 -3.38 14.39
N ALA A 60 -8.04 -4.59 13.85
CA ALA A 60 -7.18 -5.72 14.21
C ALA A 60 -5.70 -5.49 13.84
N LYS A 61 -5.42 -4.82 12.72
CA LYS A 61 -4.05 -4.45 12.33
C LYS A 61 -3.44 -3.45 13.29
N VAL A 62 -4.19 -2.40 13.64
CA VAL A 62 -3.73 -1.39 14.59
C VAL A 62 -3.54 -1.97 15.99
N GLU A 63 -4.44 -2.84 16.43
CA GLU A 63 -4.30 -3.56 17.70
C GLU A 63 -3.01 -4.39 17.72
N LYS A 64 -2.74 -5.09 16.62
CA LYS A 64 -1.50 -5.85 16.47
C LYS A 64 -0.26 -4.95 16.50
N ILE A 65 -0.30 -3.78 15.87
CA ILE A 65 0.81 -2.81 15.93
C ILE A 65 1.05 -2.36 17.37
N ALA A 66 0.00 -1.97 18.10
CA ALA A 66 0.11 -1.58 19.49
C ALA A 66 0.74 -2.70 20.35
N GLN A 67 0.34 -3.94 20.10
CA GLN A 67 0.84 -5.11 20.81
C GLN A 67 2.28 -5.46 20.43
N ASP A 68 2.62 -5.47 19.14
CA ASP A 68 3.93 -5.86 18.62
C ASP A 68 5.00 -4.82 18.99
N GLU A 69 4.68 -3.53 18.86
CA GLU A 69 5.64 -2.44 19.13
C GLU A 69 5.70 -2.08 20.62
N PHE A 70 4.55 -1.96 21.31
CA PHE A 70 4.51 -1.41 22.67
C PHE A 70 4.14 -2.44 23.75
N GLY A 71 3.70 -3.64 23.35
CA GLY A 71 3.26 -4.69 24.28
C GLY A 71 1.96 -4.36 25.02
N VAL A 72 1.13 -3.46 24.47
CA VAL A 72 -0.13 -3.02 25.07
C VAL A 72 -1.24 -2.99 24.02
N SER A 73 -2.48 -2.93 24.49
CA SER A 73 -3.64 -2.66 23.65
C SER A 73 -3.64 -1.21 23.14
N PHE A 74 -4.34 -0.97 22.03
CA PHE A 74 -4.40 0.34 21.38
C PHE A 74 -4.87 1.45 22.33
N ASP A 75 -5.83 1.16 23.20
CA ASP A 75 -6.40 2.11 24.19
C ASP A 75 -5.46 2.46 25.35
N LYS A 76 -4.26 1.86 25.39
CA LYS A 76 -3.26 2.04 26.45
C LYS A 76 -1.92 2.56 25.93
N LEU A 77 -1.84 3.05 24.70
CA LEU A 77 -0.61 3.59 24.12
C LEU A 77 -0.06 4.77 24.93
N ASP A 78 -0.92 5.57 25.56
CA ASP A 78 -0.58 6.66 26.49
C ASP A 78 0.15 6.17 27.76
N THR A 79 0.04 4.90 28.11
CA THR A 79 0.82 4.32 29.23
C THR A 79 2.29 4.09 28.89
N LYS A 80 2.68 4.29 27.63
CA LYS A 80 4.01 3.99 27.08
C LYS A 80 4.81 5.23 26.72
N ILE A 81 4.46 6.39 27.27
CA ILE A 81 5.31 7.59 27.16
C ILE A 81 6.74 7.26 27.60
N ASN A 82 7.71 7.78 26.84
CA ASN A 82 9.15 7.51 26.87
C ASN A 82 9.60 6.16 26.29
N ALA A 83 8.68 5.32 25.77
CA ALA A 83 9.09 4.20 24.92
C ALA A 83 9.88 4.73 23.72
N LYS A 84 10.96 4.04 23.37
CA LYS A 84 11.86 4.43 22.27
C LYS A 84 11.62 3.54 21.07
N HIS A 85 11.46 4.15 19.91
CA HIS A 85 11.28 3.43 18.65
C HIS A 85 12.10 4.03 17.53
N ASP A 86 12.42 3.19 16.56
CA ASP A 86 12.86 3.64 15.25
C ASP A 86 11.66 4.21 14.50
N VAL A 87 11.84 5.40 13.93
CA VAL A 87 10.81 6.10 13.16
C VAL A 87 11.25 6.20 11.71
N TYR A 88 10.44 5.63 10.83
CA TYR A 88 10.58 5.74 9.37
C TYR A 88 9.92 7.04 8.93
N VAL A 89 10.72 7.98 8.44
CA VAL A 89 10.29 9.30 7.99
C VAL A 89 10.21 9.29 6.46
N TYR A 90 9.03 9.64 5.95
CA TYR A 90 8.76 9.82 4.53
C TYR A 90 8.38 11.27 4.25
N ASP A 91 8.38 11.65 2.97
CA ASP A 91 8.13 13.02 2.52
C ASP A 91 6.84 13.67 3.08
N LYS A 92 5.81 12.87 3.43
CA LYS A 92 4.49 13.37 3.90
C LYS A 92 4.00 12.78 5.21
N PHE A 93 4.66 11.77 5.76
CA PHE A 93 4.19 11.07 6.96
C PHE A 93 5.32 10.26 7.62
N CYS A 94 5.10 9.82 8.86
CA CYS A 94 6.01 8.92 9.56
C CYS A 94 5.34 7.56 9.87
N SER A 95 6.14 6.53 10.10
CA SER A 95 5.67 5.18 10.43
C SER A 95 6.61 4.49 11.42
N LEU A 96 6.08 3.53 12.18
CA LEU A 96 6.86 2.65 13.07
C LEU A 96 7.55 1.52 12.29
N TYR A 97 7.14 1.28 11.05
CA TYR A 97 7.66 0.23 10.19
C TYR A 97 7.86 0.70 8.75
N HIS A 98 8.70 -0.01 8.02
CA HIS A 98 8.92 0.24 6.59
C HIS A 98 7.63 0.03 5.78
N ILE A 99 7.34 0.96 4.87
CA ILE A 99 6.19 0.94 3.97
C ILE A 99 6.72 1.01 2.56
N ASP A 100 6.43 -0.04 1.78
CA ASP A 100 6.65 -0.05 0.35
C ASP A 100 5.81 1.06 -0.31
N GLN A 101 6.44 2.19 -0.61
CA GLN A 101 5.76 3.26 -1.32
C GLN A 101 5.69 2.94 -2.81
N VAL A 102 4.46 2.93 -3.33
CA VAL A 102 4.23 2.77 -4.78
C VAL A 102 3.91 4.13 -5.37
N ALA A 103 4.77 4.59 -6.28
CA ALA A 103 4.59 5.82 -7.01
C ALA A 103 3.36 5.76 -7.93
N LYS A 104 2.71 6.92 -8.09
CA LYS A 104 1.65 7.11 -9.07
C LYS A 104 2.27 7.71 -10.31
N PHE A 105 1.75 7.33 -11.47
CA PHE A 105 2.09 8.00 -12.72
C PHE A 105 1.47 9.40 -12.73
N ASP A 106 2.10 10.31 -13.47
CA ASP A 106 1.53 11.62 -13.74
C ASP A 106 0.62 11.56 -14.96
N LYS A 107 -0.23 12.59 -15.11
CA LYS A 107 -1.13 12.69 -16.26
C LYS A 107 -0.35 12.96 -17.55
N ASP A 108 0.76 13.67 -17.43
CA ASP A 108 1.63 14.04 -18.55
C ASP A 108 2.38 12.83 -19.12
N ASP A 109 2.42 11.73 -18.38
CA ASP A 109 3.01 10.47 -18.83
C ASP A 109 2.08 9.65 -19.74
N GLU A 110 0.84 10.09 -19.97
CA GLU A 110 -0.13 9.36 -20.80
C GLU A 110 0.44 9.02 -22.19
N GLY A 111 0.34 7.76 -22.58
CA GLY A 111 0.84 7.24 -23.86
C GLY A 111 2.31 6.83 -23.83
N THR A 112 3.03 7.11 -22.74
CA THR A 112 4.42 6.65 -22.57
C THR A 112 4.47 5.14 -22.49
N ILE A 113 5.41 4.55 -23.22
CA ILE A 113 5.67 3.12 -23.24
C ILE A 113 7.12 2.90 -22.83
N PHE A 114 7.34 2.07 -21.83
CA PHE A 114 8.67 1.74 -21.35
C PHE A 114 8.82 0.24 -21.10
N ASP A 115 10.07 -0.22 -21.20
CA ASP A 115 10.43 -1.59 -20.89
C ASP A 115 11.00 -1.63 -19.46
N THR A 116 10.56 -2.60 -18.68
CA THR A 116 11.03 -2.83 -17.31
C THR A 116 11.03 -4.32 -17.01
N LYS A 117 11.33 -4.71 -15.77
CA LYS A 117 11.26 -6.10 -15.30
C LYS A 117 10.26 -6.21 -14.16
N ILE A 118 9.59 -7.35 -14.09
CA ILE A 118 8.74 -7.68 -12.95
C ILE A 118 9.62 -7.88 -11.73
N GLU A 119 9.33 -7.17 -10.64
CA GLU A 119 10.04 -7.33 -9.37
C GLU A 119 9.29 -8.27 -8.42
N ASN A 120 7.97 -8.17 -8.38
CA ASN A 120 7.15 -8.96 -7.49
C ASN A 120 5.74 -9.14 -8.05
N ILE A 121 5.14 -10.31 -7.84
CA ILE A 121 3.74 -10.60 -8.13
C ILE A 121 3.08 -11.17 -6.87
N THR A 122 1.99 -10.55 -6.39
CA THR A 122 1.25 -11.03 -5.22
C THR A 122 -0.26 -11.09 -5.48
N ASP A 123 -0.97 -12.00 -4.81
CA ASP A 123 -2.44 -12.02 -4.73
C ASP A 123 -2.86 -11.80 -3.27
N ASN A 124 -3.56 -10.70 -3.00
CA ASN A 124 -4.03 -10.36 -1.65
C ASN A 124 -5.47 -10.80 -1.37
N GLY A 125 -6.03 -11.69 -2.21
CA GLY A 125 -7.40 -12.19 -2.09
C GLY A 125 -8.46 -11.23 -2.63
N LYS A 126 -8.10 -9.99 -2.99
CA LYS A 126 -8.98 -8.97 -3.60
C LYS A 126 -8.49 -8.57 -5.01
N MET A 127 -7.18 -8.61 -5.24
CA MET A 127 -6.54 -8.24 -6.50
C MET A 127 -5.17 -8.90 -6.64
N ILE A 128 -4.74 -9.07 -7.90
CA ILE A 128 -3.36 -9.42 -8.24
C ILE A 128 -2.56 -8.11 -8.40
N LEU A 129 -1.41 -8.02 -7.77
CA LEU A 129 -0.48 -6.89 -7.83
C LEU A 129 0.78 -7.32 -8.57
N ILE A 130 1.16 -6.59 -9.61
CA ILE A 130 2.43 -6.78 -10.32
C ILE A 130 3.24 -5.51 -10.13
N ARG A 131 4.36 -5.61 -9.42
CA ARG A 131 5.26 -4.50 -9.09
C ARG A 131 6.47 -4.48 -10.02
N TYR A 132 6.90 -3.29 -10.41
CA TYR A 132 8.03 -3.06 -11.30
C TYR A 132 8.60 -1.65 -11.09
N ASN A 133 9.87 -1.44 -11.42
CA ASN A 133 10.52 -0.14 -11.30
C ASN A 133 10.41 0.68 -12.58
N TYR A 134 10.16 1.98 -12.44
CA TYR A 134 10.18 2.99 -13.51
C TYR A 134 10.76 4.28 -12.93
N GLU A 135 11.75 4.88 -13.60
CA GLU A 135 12.43 6.10 -13.12
C GLU A 135 13.00 6.03 -11.68
N ASN A 136 13.44 4.83 -11.26
CA ASN A 136 13.89 4.52 -9.89
C ASN A 136 12.79 4.59 -8.82
N GLU A 137 11.52 4.61 -9.22
CA GLU A 137 10.38 4.51 -8.34
C GLU A 137 9.62 3.20 -8.57
N LEU A 138 9.07 2.65 -7.49
CA LEU A 138 8.30 1.42 -7.53
C LEU A 138 6.88 1.73 -8.02
N HIS A 139 6.48 1.15 -9.15
CA HIS A 139 5.11 1.23 -9.67
C HIS A 139 4.42 -0.13 -9.62
N GLN A 140 3.10 -0.13 -9.82
CA GLN A 140 2.35 -1.38 -9.88
C GLN A 140 1.18 -1.35 -10.86
N THR A 141 0.94 -2.49 -11.50
CA THR A 141 -0.30 -2.78 -12.22
C THR A 141 -1.19 -3.68 -11.36
N LYS A 142 -2.47 -3.34 -11.28
CA LYS A 142 -3.46 -4.07 -10.46
C LYS A 142 -4.48 -4.77 -11.33
N TYR A 143 -4.70 -6.06 -11.08
CA TYR A 143 -5.87 -6.79 -11.58
C TYR A 143 -6.88 -6.99 -10.44
N ASN A 144 -7.72 -5.98 -10.24
CA ASN A 144 -8.77 -6.02 -9.22
C ASN A 144 -9.92 -6.93 -9.65
N TYR A 145 -10.29 -7.87 -8.79
CA TYR A 145 -11.41 -8.79 -8.98
C TYR A 145 -12.41 -8.73 -7.81
N SER A 146 -12.26 -7.75 -6.93
CA SER A 146 -13.21 -7.43 -5.87
C SER A 146 -14.13 -6.29 -6.29
N LYS A 147 -15.34 -6.27 -5.73
CA LYS A 147 -16.30 -5.18 -5.86
C LYS A 147 -16.55 -4.57 -4.48
N TYR A 148 -16.60 -3.25 -4.40
CA TYR A 148 -17.03 -2.56 -3.20
C TYR A 148 -18.55 -2.68 -3.06
N PHE A 149 -19.02 -3.11 -1.89
CA PHE A 149 -20.42 -3.13 -1.52
C PHE A 149 -20.64 -2.06 -0.45
N GLU A 150 -21.32 -0.97 -0.84
CA GLU A 150 -21.59 0.19 0.02
C GLU A 150 -22.35 -0.22 1.29
N ASP A 151 -23.41 -1.02 1.17
CA ASP A 151 -24.20 -1.49 2.32
C ASP A 151 -23.37 -2.23 3.38
N LEU A 152 -22.25 -2.82 2.97
CA LEU A 152 -21.38 -3.62 3.82
C LEU A 152 -20.04 -2.94 4.10
N ASN A 153 -19.82 -1.73 3.56
CA ASN A 153 -18.56 -0.97 3.60
C ASN A 153 -17.32 -1.85 3.37
N LYS A 154 -17.41 -2.80 2.43
CA LYS A 154 -16.33 -3.77 2.21
C LYS A 154 -16.17 -4.21 0.77
N TYR A 155 -14.93 -4.49 0.40
CA TYR A 155 -14.59 -5.15 -0.85
C TYR A 155 -14.82 -6.66 -0.74
N ILE A 156 -15.71 -7.18 -1.57
CA ILE A 156 -16.01 -8.61 -1.65
C ILE A 156 -15.41 -9.16 -2.96
N PRO A 157 -14.56 -10.20 -2.89
CA PRO A 157 -14.05 -10.88 -4.07
C PRO A 157 -15.19 -11.49 -4.89
N ASN A 158 -15.19 -11.26 -6.20
CA ASN A 158 -16.15 -11.90 -7.11
C ASN A 158 -15.46 -13.06 -7.84
N PRO A 159 -15.87 -14.32 -7.63
CA PRO A 159 -15.24 -15.48 -8.27
C PRO A 159 -15.21 -15.39 -9.80
N ASN A 160 -16.27 -14.88 -10.43
CA ASN A 160 -16.35 -14.74 -11.88
C ASN A 160 -15.38 -13.67 -12.40
N LEU A 161 -15.21 -12.56 -11.67
CA LEU A 161 -14.19 -11.57 -12.02
C LEU A 161 -12.80 -12.12 -11.77
N LYS A 162 -12.60 -12.92 -10.71
CA LYS A 162 -11.32 -13.55 -10.40
C LYS A 162 -10.85 -14.43 -11.55
N THR A 163 -11.71 -15.30 -12.06
CA THR A 163 -11.41 -16.14 -13.24
C THR A 163 -11.01 -15.27 -14.43
N LYS A 164 -11.81 -14.24 -14.77
CA LYS A 164 -11.49 -13.33 -15.89
C LYS A 164 -10.17 -12.58 -15.72
N LYS A 165 -9.81 -12.20 -14.49
CA LYS A 165 -8.55 -11.51 -14.21
C LYS A 165 -7.35 -12.46 -14.24
N LEU A 166 -7.53 -13.71 -13.82
CA LEU A 166 -6.51 -14.76 -13.98
C LEU A 166 -6.29 -15.10 -15.46
N GLU A 167 -7.35 -15.19 -16.24
CA GLU A 167 -7.27 -15.34 -17.71
C GLU A 167 -6.56 -14.13 -18.34
N LYS A 168 -6.93 -12.90 -17.97
CA LYS A 168 -6.23 -11.69 -18.45
C LYS A 168 -4.74 -11.70 -18.07
N PHE A 169 -4.41 -12.14 -16.84
CA PHE A 169 -3.03 -12.29 -16.39
C PHE A 169 -2.26 -13.27 -17.28
N GLU A 170 -2.81 -14.46 -17.51
CA GLU A 170 -2.20 -15.47 -18.36
C GLU A 170 -2.09 -15.02 -19.82
N ASP A 171 -3.10 -14.34 -20.34
CA ASP A 171 -3.08 -13.79 -21.69
C ASP A 171 -2.04 -12.70 -21.87
N THR A 172 -1.80 -11.91 -20.82
CA THR A 172 -0.86 -10.78 -20.86
C THR A 172 0.59 -11.26 -20.65
N LEU A 173 0.83 -12.13 -19.68
CA LEU A 173 2.19 -12.55 -19.30
C LEU A 173 2.59 -13.91 -19.90
N GLY A 174 1.65 -14.61 -20.53
CA GLY A 174 1.91 -15.88 -21.21
C GLY A 174 2.01 -17.11 -20.29
N LYS A 175 1.86 -16.95 -18.97
CA LYS A 175 1.85 -18.04 -17.98
C LYS A 175 0.69 -17.89 -16.98
N PRO A 176 0.12 -19.00 -16.49
CA PRO A 176 -0.90 -18.95 -15.45
C PRO A 176 -0.32 -18.39 -14.14
N PHE A 177 -1.19 -17.83 -13.30
CA PHE A 177 -0.79 -17.26 -12.00
C PHE A 177 -0.10 -18.28 -11.07
N SER A 178 -0.39 -19.58 -11.19
CA SER A 178 0.31 -20.64 -10.44
C SER A 178 1.82 -20.71 -10.73
N LYS A 179 2.29 -20.04 -11.79
CA LYS A 179 3.71 -19.90 -12.15
C LYS A 179 4.20 -18.46 -12.06
N ALA A 180 3.55 -17.64 -11.24
CA ALA A 180 3.88 -16.22 -11.08
C ALA A 180 5.35 -16.01 -10.68
N ASP A 181 5.92 -16.86 -9.83
CA ASP A 181 7.32 -16.76 -9.39
C ASP A 181 8.30 -16.88 -10.56
N GLU A 182 7.98 -17.66 -11.60
CA GLU A 182 8.82 -17.80 -12.79
C GLU A 182 8.79 -16.55 -13.70
N LEU A 183 7.85 -15.62 -13.46
CA LEU A 183 7.72 -14.36 -14.19
C LEU A 183 8.56 -13.24 -13.56
N ILE A 184 8.99 -13.40 -12.31
CA ILE A 184 9.85 -12.44 -11.63
C ILE A 184 11.18 -12.33 -12.41
N GLY A 185 11.63 -11.10 -12.64
CA GLY A 185 12.80 -10.76 -13.44
C GLY A 185 12.57 -10.78 -14.96
N GLN A 186 11.41 -11.21 -15.45
CA GLN A 186 11.13 -11.19 -16.88
C GLN A 186 10.90 -9.77 -17.39
N PRO A 187 11.36 -9.45 -18.61
CA PRO A 187 11.11 -8.16 -19.23
C PRO A 187 9.63 -8.04 -19.59
N ILE A 188 9.05 -6.89 -19.24
CA ILE A 188 7.71 -6.48 -19.60
C ILE A 188 7.75 -5.10 -20.25
N GLN A 189 6.78 -4.85 -21.10
CA GLN A 189 6.53 -3.52 -21.63
C GLN A 189 5.27 -2.97 -20.97
N VAL A 190 5.34 -1.76 -20.43
CA VAL A 190 4.23 -1.09 -19.75
C VAL A 190 3.88 0.17 -20.53
N GLU A 191 2.58 0.38 -20.76
CA GLU A 191 2.04 1.60 -21.36
C GLU A 191 1.22 2.34 -20.32
N ILE A 192 1.50 3.63 -20.12
CA ILE A 192 0.75 4.48 -19.20
C ILE A 192 -0.53 4.94 -19.91
N LYS A 193 -1.68 4.59 -19.34
CA LYS A 193 -3.01 4.92 -19.86
C LYS A 193 -3.84 5.70 -18.86
N MET A 194 -4.81 6.45 -19.35
CA MET A 194 -5.75 7.18 -18.50
C MET A 194 -7.08 6.45 -18.36
N ALA A 195 -7.41 6.04 -17.14
CA ALA A 195 -8.76 5.59 -16.79
C ALA A 195 -9.66 6.82 -16.59
N PHE A 196 -10.83 6.81 -17.24
CA PHE A 196 -11.83 7.89 -17.20
C PHE A 196 -11.26 9.29 -17.55
N GLY A 197 -10.16 9.33 -18.33
CA GLY A 197 -9.46 10.57 -18.68
C GLY A 197 -8.87 11.33 -17.47
N LYS A 198 -8.72 10.67 -16.32
CA LYS A 198 -8.29 11.34 -15.07
C LYS A 198 -7.27 10.58 -14.24
N PHE A 199 -7.28 9.24 -14.30
CA PHE A 199 -6.47 8.40 -13.41
C PHE A 199 -5.44 7.63 -14.23
N PRO A 200 -4.17 8.06 -14.23
CA PRO A 200 -3.11 7.37 -14.95
C PRO A 200 -2.80 6.03 -14.29
N TYR A 201 -2.60 5.00 -15.10
CA TYR A 201 -2.25 3.65 -14.66
C TYR A 201 -1.38 2.94 -15.70
N GLY A 202 -0.47 2.08 -15.24
CA GLY A 202 0.34 1.25 -16.12
C GLY A 202 -0.45 0.02 -16.58
N GLU A 203 -0.61 -0.14 -17.89
CA GLU A 203 -1.10 -1.37 -18.52
C GLU A 203 0.08 -2.16 -19.10
N ILE A 204 0.30 -3.36 -18.57
CA ILE A 204 1.30 -4.28 -19.11
C ILE A 204 0.82 -4.76 -20.48
N LYS A 205 1.65 -4.58 -21.50
CA LYS A 205 1.41 -5.09 -22.84
C LYS A 205 1.65 -6.60 -22.89
N LYS A 206 0.89 -7.25 -23.77
CA LYS A 206 0.96 -8.69 -23.98
C LYS A 206 2.37 -9.12 -24.39
N ILE A 207 3.02 -9.93 -23.55
CA ILE A 207 4.28 -10.59 -23.87
C ILE A 207 4.00 -11.57 -25.01
N LYS A 208 4.68 -11.41 -26.14
CA LYS A 208 4.59 -12.39 -27.23
C LYS A 208 5.02 -13.74 -26.67
N LYS A 209 4.11 -14.72 -26.62
CA LYS A 209 4.47 -16.11 -26.33
C LYS A 209 5.59 -16.49 -27.30
N ALA A 210 6.76 -16.87 -26.78
CA ALA A 210 7.81 -17.45 -27.61
C ALA A 210 7.16 -18.60 -28.40
N LYS A 211 7.12 -18.49 -29.73
CA LYS A 211 6.68 -19.61 -30.56
C LYS A 211 7.66 -20.74 -30.26
N LYS A 212 7.17 -21.80 -29.61
CA LYS A 212 7.86 -23.08 -29.58
C LYS A 212 7.99 -23.62 -30.99
#